data_AF-A0A3D2CQS0-F1
#
_entry.id   AF-A0A3D2CQS0-F1
#
_cell.length_a   1.000
_cell.length_b   1.000
_cell.length_c   1.000
_cell.angle_alpha   90.00
_cell.angle_beta   90.00
_cell.angle_gamma   90.00
#
_symmetry.space_group_name_H-M   'P 1'
#
loop_
_entity.id
_entity.type
_entity.pdbx_description
1 polymer ?
#
loop_
_entity_poly.entity_id
_entity_poly.type
_entity_poly.pdbx_seq_one_letter_code
_entity_poly.pdbx_strand_id
1 'polypeptide(L)' 'EFVQADWVKKGATVIDVGINRIEDMVTGKMKLVGDVDYAAVSEVCGAITPVPGGVGPMTIACLLKNTLEVAKLYG' A
#
# COMPACT_ATOMS: atom_id res chain seq x y z
N GLU A 1 9.55 6.01 0.69
CA GLU A 1 10.37 4.86 0.28
C GLU A 1 11.57 4.76 1.23
N PHE A 2 11.48 3.86 2.20
CA PHE A 2 12.44 3.64 3.29
C PHE A 2 12.86 2.17 3.38
N VAL A 3 11.91 1.23 3.27
CA VAL A 3 12.19 -0.21 3.28
C VAL A 3 12.86 -0.62 1.97
N GLN A 4 14.04 -1.23 2.07
CA GLN A 4 14.90 -1.61 0.95
C GLN A 4 14.79 -3.11 0.61
N ALA A 5 15.21 -3.49 -0.60
CA ALA A 5 15.07 -4.84 -1.13
C ALA A 5 15.83 -5.93 -0.36
N ASP A 6 17.01 -5.60 0.17
CA ASP A 6 17.85 -6.51 0.96
C ASP A 6 17.25 -6.82 2.35
N TRP A 7 16.28 -6.03 2.81
CA TRP A 7 15.57 -6.27 4.07
C TRP A 7 14.41 -7.26 3.88
N VAL A 8 13.99 -7.50 2.63
CA VAL A 8 12.83 -8.32 2.29
C VAL A 8 13.27 -9.74 1.97
N LYS A 9 12.66 -10.72 2.65
CA LYS A 9 12.87 -12.14 2.34
C LYS A 9 12.40 -12.45 0.91
N LYS A 10 13.22 -13.16 0.14
CA LYS A 10 12.86 -13.63 -1.21
C LYS A 10 11.51 -14.37 -1.20
N GLY A 11 10.60 -13.94 -2.08
CA GLY A 11 9.26 -14.50 -2.22
C GLY A 11 8.27 -14.06 -1.14
N ALA A 12 8.59 -13.10 -0.27
CA ALA A 12 7.64 -12.58 0.72
C ALA A 12 6.46 -11.85 0.07
N THR A 13 5.33 -11.81 0.77
CA THR A 13 4.23 -10.91 0.45
C THR A 13 4.40 -9.61 1.23
N VAL A 14 4.51 -8.50 0.52
CA VAL A 14 4.72 -7.17 1.10
C VAL A 14 3.43 -6.36 1.00
N ILE A 15 2.93 -5.89 2.14
CA ILE A 15 1.76 -5.01 2.21
C ILE A 15 2.25 -3.63 2.65
N ASP A 16 2.29 -2.70 1.71
CA ASP A 16 2.67 -1.31 1.93
C ASP A 16 1.42 -0.47 2.29
N VAL A 17 1.33 -0.10 3.57
CA VAL A 17 0.26 0.73 4.13
C VAL A 17 0.66 2.20 4.15
N GLY A 18 1.92 2.52 3.86
CA GLY A 18 2.48 3.86 3.92
C GLY A 18 1.79 4.80 2.96
N ILE A 19 1.45 6.00 3.44
CA ILE A 19 0.89 7.08 2.61
C ILE A 19 1.69 8.34 2.91
N ASN A 20 2.69 8.59 2.06
CA ASN A 20 3.56 9.74 2.17
C ASN A 20 3.38 10.62 0.93
N ARG A 21 3.33 11.95 1.13
CA ARG A 21 3.31 12.92 0.02
C ARG A 21 4.70 13.49 -0.15
N ILE A 22 5.25 13.34 -1.34
CA ILE A 22 6.53 13.93 -1.72
C ILE A 22 6.34 14.83 -2.94
N GLU A 23 7.18 15.85 -3.07
CA GLU A 23 7.24 16.66 -4.27
C GLU A 23 8.08 15.93 -5.33
N ASP A 24 7.52 15.75 -6.52
CA ASP A 24 8.27 15.26 -7.67
C ASP A 24 9.15 16.40 -8.19
N MET A 25 10.46 16.26 -8.00
CA MET A 25 11.45 17.31 -8.35
C MET A 25 11.53 17.61 -9.85
N VAL A 26 10.98 16.75 -10.71
CA VAL A 26 10.96 16.95 -12.18
C VAL A 26 9.69 17.67 -12.60
N THR A 27 8.55 17.31 -12.02
CA THR A 27 7.24 17.84 -12.45
C THR A 27 6.67 18.91 -11.52
N GLY A 28 7.25 19.10 -10.34
CA GLY A 28 6.75 19.98 -9.27
C GLY A 28 5.42 19.53 -8.66
N LYS A 29 4.92 18.33 -9.02
CA LYS A 29 3.64 17.82 -8.54
C LYS A 29 3.83 16.98 -7.29
N MET A 30 2.84 17.01 -6.41
CA MET A 30 2.80 16.11 -5.27
C MET A 30 2.48 14.68 -5.72
N LYS A 31 3.36 13.74 -5.43
CA LYS A 31 3.19 12.31 -5.64
C LYS A 31 2.91 11.61 -4.32
N LEU A 32 2.05 10.60 -4.35
CA LEU A 32 1.88 9.66 -3.25
C LEU A 32 2.87 8.51 -3.40
N VAL A 33 3.61 8.23 -2.34
CA VAL A 33 4.56 7.12 -2.24
C VAL A 33 4.35 6.36 -0.94
N GLY A 34 4.71 5.08 -0.96
CA GLY A 34 4.62 4.20 0.19
C GLY A 34 5.87 4.24 1.07
N ASP A 35 5.90 3.33 2.04
CA ASP A 35 7.05 3.12 2.92
C ASP A 35 8.11 2.26 2.25
N VAL A 36 7.77 1.53 1.19
CA VAL A 36 8.63 0.56 0.52
C VAL A 36 9.18 1.13 -0.79
N ASP A 37 10.46 0.89 -1.08
CA ASP A 37 10.98 1.06 -2.45
C ASP A 37 10.35 0.00 -3.36
N TYR A 38 9.23 0.36 -3.97
CA TYR A 38 8.42 -0.56 -4.75
C TYR A 38 9.20 -1.19 -5.91
N ALA A 39 10.02 -0.42 -6.60
CA ALA A 39 10.73 -0.87 -7.80
C ALA A 39 11.81 -1.90 -7.47
N ALA A 40 12.57 -1.68 -6.39
CA ALA A 40 13.58 -2.64 -5.98
C ALA A 40 12.96 -3.88 -5.31
N VAL A 41 11.92 -3.70 -4.50
CA VAL A 41 11.30 -4.80 -3.74
C VAL A 41 10.43 -5.69 -4.62
N SER A 42 9.82 -5.17 -5.70
CA SER A 42 9.01 -5.97 -6.64
C SER A 42 9.79 -7.10 -7.31
N GLU A 43 11.11 -6.95 -7.45
CA GLU A 43 12.00 -7.96 -8.04
C GLU A 43 12.35 -9.10 -7.07
N VAL A 44 12.21 -8.88 -5.76
CA VAL A 44 12.60 -9.84 -4.71
C VAL A 44 11.38 -10.53 -4.09
N CYS A 45 10.31 -9.79 -3.87
CA CYS A 45 9.09 -10.28 -3.25
C CYS A 45 8.26 -11.15 -4.20
N GLY A 46 7.34 -11.95 -3.66
CA GLY A 46 6.39 -12.73 -4.45
C GLY A 46 5.14 -11.94 -4.82
N ALA A 47 4.78 -10.96 -3.99
CA ALA A 47 3.69 -10.02 -4.24
C ALA A 47 3.92 -8.74 -3.42
N ILE A 48 3.53 -7.59 -3.97
CA ILE A 48 3.61 -6.29 -3.30
C ILE A 48 2.42 -5.41 -3.66
N THR A 49 1.90 -4.64 -2.70
CA THR A 49 0.84 -3.66 -2.95
C THR A 49 1.43 -2.32 -3.42
N PRO A 50 0.90 -1.70 -4.50
CA PRO A 50 1.39 -0.41 -4.97
C PRO A 50 0.87 0.75 -4.11
N VAL A 51 1.62 1.84 -4.09
CA VAL A 51 1.16 3.13 -3.57
C VAL A 51 1.35 4.19 -4.64
N PRO A 52 0.28 4.83 -5.14
CA PRO A 52 -1.14 4.65 -4.77
C PRO A 52 -1.77 3.36 -5.36
N GLY A 53 -2.94 2.99 -4.86
CA GLY A 53 -3.79 1.95 -5.46
C GLY A 53 -3.83 0.61 -4.74
N GLY A 54 -3.01 0.42 -3.71
CA GLY A 54 -2.98 -0.79 -2.87
C GLY A 54 -3.96 -0.76 -1.71
N VAL A 55 -3.45 -0.47 -0.50
CA VAL A 55 -4.20 -0.64 0.75
C VAL A 55 -5.34 0.39 0.93
N GLY A 56 -5.14 1.63 0.45
CA GLY A 56 -6.12 2.72 0.63
C GLY A 56 -7.57 2.38 0.21
N PRO A 57 -7.80 1.92 -1.04
CA PRO A 57 -9.13 1.50 -1.49
C PRO A 57 -9.73 0.36 -0.66
N MET A 58 -8.90 -0.57 -0.19
CA MET A 58 -9.36 -1.69 0.64
C MET A 58 -9.81 -1.24 2.03
N THR A 59 -9.21 -0.19 2.61
CA THR A 59 -9.68 0.38 3.89
C THR A 59 -11.14 0.83 3.81
N ILE A 60 -11.54 1.48 2.70
CA ILE A 60 -12.93 1.91 2.47
C ILE A 60 -13.83 0.69 2.30
N ALA A 61 -13.42 -0.29 1.49
CA ALA A 61 -14.19 -1.50 1.27
C ALA A 61 -14.42 -2.27 2.59
N CYS A 62 -13.39 -2.39 3.43
CA CYS A 62 -13.48 -3.03 4.74
C CYS A 62 -14.43 -2.28 5.68
N LEU A 63 -14.41 -0.95 5.70
CA LEU A 63 -15.37 -0.16 6.50
C LEU A 63 -16.83 -0.45 6.08
N LEU A 64 -17.09 -0.47 4.77
CA LEU A 64 -18.43 -0.77 4.25
C LEU A 64 -18.85 -2.21 4.53
N LYS A 65 -17.92 -3.16 4.40
CA LYS A 65 -18.16 -4.57 4.72
C LYS A 65 -18.53 -4.74 6.20
N ASN A 66 -17.75 -4.15 7.10
CA ASN A 66 -18.02 -4.23 8.54
C ASN A 66 -19.38 -3.59 8.89
N THR A 67 -19.69 -2.43 8.28
CA THR A 67 -20.99 -1.77 8.43
C THR A 67 -22.15 -2.67 7.98
N LEU A 68 -22.00 -3.33 6.83
CA LEU A 68 -23.00 -4.25 6.30
C LEU A 68 -23.18 -5.50 7.18
N GLU A 69 -22.08 -6.05 7.71
CA GLU A 69 -22.13 -7.19 8.61
C GLU A 69 -22.90 -6.85 9.89
N VAL A 70 -22.64 -5.69 10.50
CA VAL A 70 -23.38 -5.22 11.67
C VAL A 70 -24.86 -5.00 11.33
N ALA A 71 -25.16 -4.39 10.18
CA ALA A 71 -26.54 -4.18 9.74
C ALA A 71 -27.31 -5.51 9.56
N LYS A 72 -26.66 -6.56 9.06
CA LYS A 72 -27.27 -7.90 8.92
C LYS A 72 -27.50 -8.62 10.26
N LEU A 73 -26.69 -8.32 11.27
CA LEU A 73 -26.77 -8.96 12.58
C LEU A 73 -27.84 -8.33 13.50
N TYR A 74 -28.11 -7.03 13.33
CA TYR A 74 -28.95 -6.27 14.27
C TYR A 74 -30.11 -5.48 13.62
N GLY A 75 -30.21 -5.45 12.30
CA GLY A 75 -31.32 -4.81 11.55
C GLY A 75 -32.38 -5.82 11.13
#